data_AF-A0A6N4V128-F1
#
_entry.id   AF-A0A6N4V128-F1
#
_cell.length_a   1.000
_cell.length_b   1.000
_cell.length_c   1.000
_cell.angle_alpha   90.00
_cell.angle_beta   90.00
_cell.angle_gamma   90.00
#
_symmetry.space_group_name_H-M   'P 1'
#
loop_
_entity.id
_entity.type
_entity.pdbx_description
1 polymer ?
#
loop_
_entity_poly.entity_id
_entity_poly.type
_entity_poly.pdbx_seq_one_letter_code
_entity_poly.pdbx_strand_id
1 'polypeptide(L)'
;MFKSDGSVSVHADDRAYKPLNWMSPPCWVVESAPESSGDGAPLLWVVENKAGEQLRITVEDVEHDSSHELGVDPGLVKDGVEAHLQKLLAEHVELLGAGYSLVRREYPTAIGPVDLMCRDELGRSVAVEIKRRGEIDGVEQLTRYLDLLNRDTVLAPVAGVFAAQQIKPQARTLATDRGIRCVTLDYDQMRGMDSDEYRLF
;
A
#
# COMPACT_ATOMS: atom_id res chain seq x y z
N MET A 1 -21.05 -8.05 8.81
CA MET A 1 -20.71 -8.87 7.62
C MET A 1 -19.83 -10.03 8.04
N PHE A 2 -20.25 -11.24 7.69
CA PHE A 2 -19.47 -12.47 7.84
C PHE A 2 -19.05 -12.97 6.45
N LYS A 3 -17.83 -13.48 6.34
CA LYS A 3 -17.32 -14.11 5.10
C LYS A 3 -17.07 -15.59 5.33
N SER A 4 -17.00 -16.34 4.22
CA SER A 4 -16.77 -17.80 4.25
C SER A 4 -15.40 -18.21 4.79
N ASP A 5 -14.41 -17.30 4.80
CA ASP A 5 -13.11 -17.52 5.44
C ASP A 5 -13.15 -17.36 6.97
N GLY A 6 -14.32 -17.03 7.54
CA GLY A 6 -14.54 -16.80 8.96
C GLY A 6 -14.31 -15.36 9.40
N SER A 7 -13.87 -14.47 8.51
CA SER A 7 -13.69 -13.06 8.87
C SER A 7 -15.02 -12.35 9.15
N VAL A 8 -15.01 -11.46 10.13
CA VAL A 8 -16.19 -10.67 10.54
C VAL A 8 -15.84 -9.19 10.59
N SER A 9 -16.78 -8.34 10.17
CA SER A 9 -16.69 -6.88 10.33
C SER A 9 -18.04 -6.25 10.68
N VAL A 10 -18.02 -5.32 11.64
CA VAL A 10 -19.16 -4.53 12.12
C VAL A 10 -18.95 -3.08 11.71
N HIS A 11 -19.95 -2.46 11.10
CA HIS A 11 -19.89 -1.10 10.54
C HIS A 11 -20.99 -0.23 11.14
N ALA A 12 -20.76 1.08 11.18
CA ALA A 12 -21.72 2.11 11.58
C ALA A 12 -21.55 3.34 10.67
N ASP A 13 -22.62 4.10 10.47
CA ASP A 13 -22.64 5.24 9.53
C ASP A 13 -21.79 6.44 9.99
N ASP A 14 -21.46 6.51 11.27
CA ASP A 14 -20.80 7.65 11.91
C ASP A 14 -19.27 7.65 11.76
N ARG A 15 -18.68 6.57 11.24
CA ARG A 15 -17.25 6.44 10.95
C ARG A 15 -17.03 6.19 9.45
N ALA A 16 -15.85 6.59 8.96
CA ALA A 16 -15.43 6.40 7.56
C ALA A 16 -15.41 4.91 7.13
N TYR A 17 -14.87 4.59 5.96
CA TYR A 17 -14.78 3.23 5.36
C TYR A 17 -14.23 2.08 6.24
N LYS A 18 -13.72 2.36 7.46
CA LYS A 18 -13.14 1.36 8.36
C LYS A 18 -14.22 0.79 9.28
N PRO A 19 -14.25 -0.55 9.48
CA PRO A 19 -15.18 -1.16 10.43
C PRO A 19 -14.96 -0.64 11.85
N LEU A 20 -16.05 -0.57 12.62
CA LEU A 20 -16.05 -0.27 14.05
C LEU A 20 -15.29 -1.34 14.84
N ASN A 21 -15.52 -2.61 14.47
CA ASN A 21 -14.81 -3.75 15.03
C ASN A 21 -14.74 -4.88 13.99
N TRP A 22 -13.67 -5.67 14.02
CA TRP A 22 -13.44 -6.74 13.05
C TRP A 22 -12.52 -7.82 13.61
N MET A 23 -12.60 -9.03 13.04
CA MET A 23 -11.59 -10.06 13.22
C MET A 23 -11.21 -10.64 11.86
N SER A 24 -9.91 -10.85 11.68
CA SER A 24 -9.31 -11.41 10.47
C SER A 24 -9.29 -12.93 10.53
N PRO A 25 -9.42 -13.60 9.37
CA PRO A 25 -9.51 -15.05 9.35
C PRO A 25 -8.16 -15.68 9.73
N PRO A 26 -8.15 -16.95 10.15
CA PRO A 26 -9.33 -17.80 10.34
C PRO A 26 -10.02 -17.51 11.69
N CYS A 27 -11.35 -17.48 11.66
CA CYS A 27 -12.17 -17.44 12.87
C CYS A 27 -13.31 -18.45 12.79
N TRP A 28 -13.84 -18.81 13.95
CA TRP A 28 -15.02 -19.65 14.10
C TRP A 28 -16.13 -18.85 14.75
N VAL A 29 -17.34 -18.98 14.22
CA VAL A 29 -18.53 -18.31 14.74
C VAL A 29 -19.42 -19.35 15.39
N VAL A 30 -19.80 -19.09 16.64
CA VAL A 30 -20.80 -19.88 17.36
C VAL A 30 -21.97 -18.97 17.67
N GLU A 31 -23.17 -19.40 17.27
CA GLU A 31 -24.41 -18.77 17.69
C GLU A 31 -24.88 -19.44 18.99
N SER A 32 -25.20 -18.63 19.98
CA SER A 32 -25.69 -19.08 21.27
C SER A 32 -26.92 -18.26 21.66
N ALA A 33 -27.97 -18.95 22.12
CA ALA A 33 -29.00 -18.32 22.92
C ALA A 33 -28.51 -18.33 24.39
N PRO A 34 -28.60 -17.22 25.13
CA PRO A 34 -28.26 -17.21 26.54
C PRO A 34 -29.05 -18.28 27.30
N GLU A 35 -28.36 -19.13 28.07
CA GLU A 35 -28.93 -20.30 28.76
C GLU A 35 -30.03 -19.96 29.80
N SER A 36 -30.28 -18.68 30.08
CA SER A 36 -31.12 -18.22 31.19
C SER A 36 -32.17 -17.17 30.77
N SER A 37 -32.93 -17.43 29.71
CA SER A 37 -34.01 -16.51 29.32
C SER A 37 -35.12 -17.23 28.57
N GLY A 38 -36.37 -16.94 28.94
CA GLY A 38 -37.57 -17.39 28.23
C GLY A 38 -37.67 -16.79 26.82
N ASP A 39 -38.83 -16.92 26.19
CA ASP A 39 -39.12 -16.32 24.86
C ASP A 39 -38.68 -14.84 24.83
N GLY A 40 -37.70 -14.52 23.99
CA GLY A 40 -37.19 -13.14 23.78
C GLY A 40 -35.73 -12.86 24.16
N ALA A 41 -34.89 -13.89 24.38
CA ALA A 41 -33.45 -13.68 24.60
C ALA A 41 -32.74 -13.13 23.33
N PRO A 42 -31.85 -12.13 23.43
CA PRO A 42 -31.09 -11.63 22.29
C PRO A 42 -30.11 -12.70 21.79
N LEU A 43 -29.92 -12.79 20.47
CA LEU A 43 -28.95 -13.71 19.88
C LEU A 43 -27.54 -13.25 20.26
N LEU A 44 -26.69 -14.19 20.69
CA LEU A 44 -25.27 -13.93 20.92
C LEU A 44 -24.43 -14.66 19.88
N TRP A 45 -23.66 -13.91 19.10
CA TRP A 45 -22.63 -14.45 18.24
C TRP A 45 -21.27 -14.31 18.91
N VAL A 46 -20.55 -15.42 19.04
CA VAL A 46 -19.18 -15.46 19.55
C VAL A 46 -18.25 -15.84 18.41
N VAL A 47 -17.37 -14.92 18.04
CA VAL A 47 -16.35 -15.13 17.01
C VAL A 47 -15.01 -15.31 17.70
N GLU A 48 -14.34 -16.43 17.48
CA GLU A 48 -13.06 -16.77 18.10
C GLU A 48 -11.97 -17.01 17.04
N ASN A 49 -10.76 -16.49 17.26
CA ASN A 49 -9.61 -16.76 16.39
C ASN A 49 -8.71 -17.87 16.95
N LYS A 50 -7.67 -18.23 16.18
CA LYS A 50 -6.67 -19.24 16.59
C LYS A 50 -5.93 -18.94 17.89
N ALA A 51 -5.89 -17.68 18.32
CA ALA A 51 -5.24 -17.27 19.56
C ALA A 51 -6.19 -17.30 20.77
N GLY A 52 -7.47 -17.63 20.58
CA GLY A 52 -8.50 -17.62 21.62
C GLY A 52 -9.05 -16.22 21.92
N GLU A 53 -8.75 -15.21 21.09
CA GLU A 53 -9.37 -13.89 21.22
C GLU A 53 -10.81 -13.96 20.72
N GLN A 54 -11.73 -13.31 21.44
CA GLN A 54 -13.17 -13.35 21.15
C GLN A 54 -13.74 -11.96 20.81
N LEU A 55 -14.49 -11.88 19.71
CA LEU A 55 -15.46 -10.82 19.46
C LEU A 55 -16.86 -11.34 19.75
N ARG A 56 -17.52 -10.73 20.74
CA ARG A 56 -18.89 -11.08 21.15
C ARG A 56 -19.86 -10.02 20.64
N ILE A 57 -20.86 -10.44 19.87
CA ILE A 57 -21.84 -9.58 19.23
C ILE A 57 -23.22 -9.98 19.73
N THR A 58 -23.84 -9.12 20.53
CA THR A 58 -25.24 -9.27 20.94
C THR A 58 -26.13 -8.63 19.87
N VAL A 59 -27.07 -9.41 19.35
CA VAL A 59 -28.04 -8.99 18.34
C VAL A 59 -29.38 -8.80 19.02
N GLU A 60 -29.80 -7.55 19.15
CA GLU A 60 -31.09 -7.16 19.75
C GLU A 60 -32.24 -7.39 18.78
N ASP A 61 -32.07 -7.00 17.51
CA ASP A 61 -33.06 -7.20 16.45
C ASP A 61 -32.37 -7.39 15.09
N VAL A 62 -33.05 -8.09 14.18
CA VAL A 62 -32.58 -8.38 12.82
C VAL A 62 -33.53 -7.74 11.83
N GLU A 63 -33.16 -6.55 11.36
CA GLU A 63 -33.91 -5.83 10.33
C GLU A 63 -33.79 -6.49 8.95
N HIS A 64 -32.62 -7.09 8.66
CA HIS A 64 -32.33 -7.72 7.38
C HIS A 64 -31.18 -8.73 7.48
N ASP A 65 -31.40 -9.95 6.98
CA ASP A 65 -30.40 -11.00 6.85
C ASP A 65 -30.38 -11.51 5.40
N SER A 66 -29.18 -11.53 4.79
CA SER A 66 -28.99 -11.92 3.40
C SER A 66 -27.67 -12.65 3.20
N SER A 67 -27.70 -13.72 2.41
CA SER A 67 -26.53 -14.53 2.06
C SER A 67 -26.30 -14.54 0.54
N HIS A 68 -25.03 -14.50 0.14
CA HIS A 68 -24.62 -14.51 -1.26
C HIS A 68 -23.43 -15.42 -1.49
N GLU A 69 -23.53 -16.31 -2.47
CA GLU A 69 -22.37 -17.04 -2.99
C GLU A 69 -21.64 -16.16 -4.01
N LEU A 70 -20.42 -15.74 -3.66
CA LEU A 70 -19.60 -14.87 -4.51
C LEU A 70 -18.83 -15.64 -5.60
N GLY A 71 -18.92 -16.97 -5.60
CA GLY A 71 -18.20 -17.84 -6.54
C GLY A 71 -16.70 -17.90 -6.27
N VAL A 72 -15.94 -18.24 -7.32
CA VAL A 72 -14.47 -18.25 -7.28
C VAL A 72 -13.98 -16.81 -7.35
N ASP A 73 -13.07 -16.42 -6.45
CA ASP A 73 -12.41 -15.12 -6.52
C ASP A 73 -11.77 -14.95 -7.91
N PRO A 74 -12.26 -14.03 -8.76
CA PRO A 74 -11.67 -13.78 -10.07
C PRO A 74 -10.27 -13.16 -9.96
N GLY A 75 -9.84 -12.82 -8.74
CA GLY A 75 -8.66 -12.04 -8.43
C GLY A 75 -8.97 -10.55 -8.51
N LEU A 76 -8.51 -9.80 -7.52
CA LEU A 76 -8.43 -8.35 -7.63
C LEU A 76 -7.13 -7.99 -8.36
N VAL A 77 -7.24 -7.46 -9.58
CA VAL A 77 -6.11 -6.81 -10.24
C VAL A 77 -5.87 -5.48 -9.54
N LYS A 78 -4.94 -5.46 -8.59
CA LYS A 78 -4.35 -4.20 -8.14
C LYS A 78 -3.63 -3.62 -9.34
N ASP A 79 -4.11 -2.47 -9.81
CA ASP A 79 -3.54 -1.69 -10.92
C ASP A 79 -2.00 -1.72 -10.78
N GLY A 80 -1.32 -2.51 -11.61
CA GLY A 80 0.14 -2.68 -11.60
C GLY A 80 0.91 -1.43 -12.05
N VAL A 81 0.26 -0.27 -11.97
CA VAL A 81 0.75 1.03 -12.41
C VAL A 81 2.01 1.40 -11.67
N GLU A 82 2.16 1.09 -10.38
CA GLU A 82 3.40 1.40 -9.64
C GLU A 82 4.56 0.50 -10.06
N ALA A 83 4.31 -0.81 -10.21
CA ALA A 83 5.30 -1.73 -10.74
C ALA A 83 5.71 -1.36 -12.19
N HIS A 84 4.75 -0.88 -12.98
CA HIS A 84 4.99 -0.44 -14.35
C HIS A 84 5.73 0.91 -14.38
N LEU A 85 5.36 1.88 -13.55
CA LEU A 85 6.08 3.15 -13.38
C LEU A 85 7.53 2.90 -12.95
N GLN A 86 7.75 1.95 -12.03
CA GLN A 86 9.09 1.55 -11.61
C GLN A 86 9.89 0.99 -12.78
N LYS A 87 9.29 0.11 -13.59
CA LYS A 87 9.92 -0.45 -14.77
C LYS A 87 10.27 0.65 -15.79
N LEU A 88 9.30 1.49 -16.17
CA LEU A 88 9.49 2.57 -17.13
C LEU A 88 10.53 3.59 -16.67
N LEU A 89 10.52 3.98 -15.38
CA LEU A 89 11.52 4.91 -14.85
C LEU A 89 12.90 4.28 -14.75
N ALA A 90 13.00 2.97 -14.57
CA ALA A 90 14.27 2.26 -14.61
C ALA A 90 14.84 2.19 -16.04
N GLU A 91 13.98 2.06 -17.05
CA GLU A 91 14.34 2.10 -18.48
C GLU A 91 14.73 3.51 -18.94
N HIS A 92 14.06 4.53 -18.40
CA HIS A 92 14.25 5.95 -18.71
C HIS A 92 14.74 6.76 -17.50
N VAL A 93 15.83 6.30 -16.87
CA VAL A 93 16.35 6.89 -15.63
C VAL A 93 16.78 8.36 -15.77
N GLU A 94 17.07 8.80 -17.00
CA GLU A 94 17.37 10.19 -17.37
C GLU A 94 16.21 11.17 -17.08
N LEU A 95 14.98 10.68 -16.94
CA LEU A 95 13.84 11.48 -16.48
C LEU A 95 14.04 12.03 -15.06
N LEU A 96 14.92 11.40 -14.27
CA LEU A 96 15.34 11.93 -12.98
C LEU A 96 16.28 13.13 -13.14
N GLY A 97 17.06 13.18 -14.21
CA GLY A 97 18.06 14.21 -14.49
C GLY A 97 19.14 13.71 -15.45
N ALA A 98 19.75 14.62 -16.19
CA ALA A 98 20.86 14.29 -17.09
C ALA A 98 22.03 13.65 -16.30
N GLY A 99 22.60 12.56 -16.82
CA GLY A 99 23.71 11.86 -16.18
C GLY A 99 23.31 10.88 -15.08
N TYR A 100 22.01 10.74 -14.78
CA TYR A 100 21.54 9.68 -13.90
C TYR A 100 21.75 8.30 -14.53
N SER A 101 22.08 7.31 -13.71
CA SER A 101 22.17 5.90 -14.12
C SER A 101 21.55 4.97 -13.09
N LEU A 102 20.91 3.91 -13.56
CA LEU A 102 20.31 2.90 -12.70
C LEU A 102 21.41 1.99 -12.13
N VAL A 103 21.41 1.80 -10.80
CA VAL A 103 22.23 0.77 -10.14
C VAL A 103 21.44 -0.52 -10.05
N ARG A 104 20.23 -0.45 -9.47
CA ARG A 104 19.40 -1.63 -9.21
C ARG A 104 17.97 -1.24 -8.91
N ARG A 105 17.03 -2.05 -9.39
CA ARG A 105 15.63 -2.04 -8.98
C ARG A 105 15.43 -2.85 -7.70
N GLU A 106 14.47 -2.44 -6.88
CA GLU A 106 14.14 -3.09 -5.61
C GLU A 106 15.40 -3.33 -4.77
N TYR A 107 16.16 -2.25 -4.52
CA TYR A 107 17.43 -2.34 -3.82
C TYR A 107 17.18 -2.74 -2.36
N PRO A 108 17.73 -3.87 -1.89
CA PRO A 108 17.37 -4.45 -0.60
C PRO A 108 17.86 -3.57 0.56
N THR A 109 17.00 -3.38 1.57
CA THR A 109 17.36 -2.78 2.85
C THR A 109 16.83 -3.64 4.00
N ALA A 110 17.23 -3.33 5.24
CA ALA A 110 16.78 -4.06 6.42
C ALA A 110 15.26 -3.98 6.69
N ILE A 111 14.55 -3.00 6.13
CA ILE A 111 13.11 -2.78 6.35
C ILE A 111 12.27 -2.96 5.08
N GLY A 112 12.85 -3.56 4.05
CA GLY A 112 12.23 -3.73 2.73
C GLY A 112 13.01 -3.04 1.61
N PRO A 113 12.71 -3.32 0.34
CA PRO A 113 13.42 -2.72 -0.78
C PRO A 113 13.00 -1.27 -1.01
N VAL A 114 13.95 -0.42 -1.42
CA VAL A 114 13.65 0.86 -2.07
C VAL A 114 13.45 0.64 -3.57
N ASP A 115 12.54 1.37 -4.20
CA ASP A 115 12.12 1.09 -5.58
C ASP A 115 13.28 1.12 -6.58
N LEU A 116 14.08 2.18 -6.57
CA LEU A 116 15.31 2.27 -7.36
C LEU A 116 16.47 2.78 -6.50
N MET A 117 17.64 2.20 -6.73
CA MET A 117 18.93 2.81 -6.40
C MET A 117 19.58 3.28 -7.70
N CYS A 118 20.02 4.53 -7.72
CA CYS A 118 20.63 5.19 -8.87
C CYS A 118 21.96 5.86 -8.49
N ARG A 119 22.72 6.26 -9.50
CA ARG A 119 23.78 7.27 -9.39
C ARG A 119 23.33 8.55 -10.07
N ASP A 120 23.62 9.69 -9.46
CA ASP A 120 23.46 10.99 -10.10
C ASP A 120 24.63 11.32 -11.05
N GLU A 121 24.61 12.51 -11.64
CA GLU A 121 25.62 13.00 -12.58
C GLU A 121 27.05 13.09 -12.00
N LEU A 122 27.18 13.11 -10.66
CA LEU A 122 28.46 13.11 -9.95
C LEU A 122 28.84 11.72 -9.42
N GLY A 123 28.06 10.68 -9.73
CA GLY A 123 28.28 9.33 -9.23
C GLY A 123 27.83 9.11 -7.77
N ARG A 124 27.08 10.05 -7.17
CA ARG A 124 26.57 9.93 -5.80
C ARG A 124 25.33 9.05 -5.76
N SER A 125 25.12 8.36 -4.64
CA SER A 125 24.01 7.43 -4.47
C SER A 125 22.68 8.18 -4.34
N VAL A 126 21.65 7.73 -5.06
CA VAL A 126 20.29 8.28 -4.99
C VAL A 126 19.28 7.17 -4.80
N ALA A 127 18.51 7.25 -3.72
CA ALA A 127 17.37 6.38 -3.46
C ALA A 127 16.10 7.04 -4.03
N VAL A 128 15.35 6.29 -4.84
CA VAL A 128 14.12 6.76 -5.48
C VAL A 128 12.95 5.94 -4.98
N GLU A 129 11.92 6.61 -4.47
CA GLU A 129 10.62 6.01 -4.13
C GLU A 129 9.59 6.47 -5.17
N ILE A 130 8.80 5.54 -5.69
CA ILE A 130 7.89 5.74 -6.81
C ILE A 130 6.45 5.46 -6.36
N LYS A 131 5.56 6.43 -6.56
CA LYS A 131 4.13 6.27 -6.28
C LYS A 131 3.28 6.62 -7.49
N ARG A 132 2.10 6.00 -7.62
CA ARG A 132 1.09 6.51 -8.56
C ARG A 132 0.56 7.86 -8.05
N ARG A 133 0.21 7.91 -6.77
CA ARG A 133 -0.22 9.12 -6.05
C ARG A 133 0.69 9.33 -4.86
N GLY A 134 1.51 10.37 -4.92
CA GLY A 134 2.44 10.75 -3.86
C GLY A 134 1.73 11.42 -2.70
N GLU A 135 1.65 10.72 -1.57
CA GLU A 135 1.13 11.24 -0.31
C GLU A 135 2.22 11.26 0.78
N ILE A 136 1.85 11.67 2.01
CA ILE A 136 2.79 11.80 3.13
C ILE A 136 3.44 10.46 3.48
N ASP A 137 2.68 9.37 3.39
CA ASP A 137 3.15 8.01 3.69
C ASP A 137 4.36 7.59 2.84
N GLY A 138 4.38 7.93 1.55
CA GLY A 138 5.51 7.67 0.66
C GLY A 138 6.76 8.48 1.02
N VAL A 139 6.58 9.72 1.48
CA VAL A 139 7.70 10.56 1.97
C VAL A 139 8.27 10.00 3.27
N GLU A 140 7.41 9.58 4.20
CA GLU A 140 7.82 8.93 5.45
C GLU A 140 8.54 7.61 5.17
N GLN A 141 8.06 6.83 4.20
CA GLN A 141 8.72 5.61 3.75
C GLN A 141 10.14 5.88 3.23
N LEU A 142 10.29 6.83 2.29
CA LEU A 142 11.59 7.20 1.75
C LEU A 142 12.53 7.76 2.83
N THR A 143 12.01 8.54 3.77
CA THR A 143 12.82 9.06 4.90
C THR A 143 13.42 7.93 5.72
N ARG A 144 12.63 6.90 6.08
CA ARG A 144 13.15 5.73 6.81
C ARG A 144 14.23 4.98 6.02
N TYR A 145 14.08 4.88 4.69
CA TYR A 145 15.13 4.30 3.85
C TYR A 145 16.40 5.15 3.86
N LEU A 146 16.30 6.47 3.71
CA LEU A 146 17.46 7.37 3.73
C LEU A 146 18.19 7.32 5.07
N ASP A 147 17.47 7.27 6.19
CA ASP A 147 18.05 7.16 7.53
C ASP A 147 18.85 5.87 7.72
N LEU A 148 18.46 4.78 7.06
CA LEU A 148 19.17 3.51 7.10
C LEU A 148 20.34 3.49 6.13
N LEU A 149 20.10 3.89 4.88
CA LEU A 149 21.10 3.87 3.81
C LEU A 149 22.27 4.82 4.09
N ASN A 150 22.02 5.96 4.74
CA ASN A 150 23.07 6.89 5.14
C ASN A 150 23.91 6.42 6.34
N ARG A 151 23.56 5.29 6.99
CA ARG A 151 24.43 4.66 7.99
C ARG A 151 25.51 3.78 7.36
N ASP A 152 25.32 3.37 6.11
CA ASP A 152 26.32 2.62 5.35
C ASP A 152 27.35 3.58 4.75
N THR A 153 28.57 3.54 5.26
CA THR A 153 29.67 4.41 4.81
C THR A 153 30.09 4.17 3.36
N VAL A 154 29.74 3.03 2.76
CA VAL A 154 30.04 2.73 1.34
C VAL A 154 29.04 3.43 0.42
N LEU A 155 27.81 3.62 0.88
CA LEU A 155 26.74 4.26 0.11
C LEU A 155 26.63 5.75 0.38
N ALA A 156 26.87 6.17 1.63
CA ALA A 156 26.68 7.52 2.08
C ALA A 156 27.63 8.51 1.36
N PRO A 157 27.15 9.73 1.04
CA PRO A 157 25.79 10.22 1.25
C PRO A 157 24.81 9.67 0.21
N VAL A 158 23.59 9.34 0.65
CA VAL A 158 22.47 8.92 -0.19
C VAL A 158 21.42 10.01 -0.20
N ALA A 159 21.14 10.57 -1.38
CA ALA A 159 20.08 11.56 -1.58
C ALA A 159 18.74 10.87 -1.89
N GLY A 160 17.63 11.57 -1.62
CA GLY A 160 16.28 11.07 -1.89
C GLY A 160 15.61 11.73 -3.07
N VAL A 161 14.94 10.94 -3.90
CA VAL A 161 13.98 11.41 -4.91
C VAL A 161 12.62 10.75 -4.70
N PHE A 162 11.58 11.56 -4.55
CA PHE A 162 10.20 11.10 -4.51
C PHE A 162 9.54 11.35 -5.86
N ALA A 163 9.29 10.29 -6.62
CA ALA A 163 8.77 10.35 -7.97
C ALA A 163 7.31 9.87 -8.01
N ALA A 164 6.39 10.64 -8.59
CA ALA A 164 5.01 10.19 -8.74
C ALA A 164 4.28 10.86 -9.90
N GLN A 165 3.20 10.25 -10.42
CA GLN A 165 2.38 10.91 -11.43
C GLN A 165 1.68 12.16 -10.89
N GLN A 166 1.30 12.13 -9.62
CA GLN A 166 0.70 13.27 -8.92
C GLN A 166 1.26 13.31 -7.51
N ILE A 167 1.71 14.47 -7.05
CA ILE A 167 2.21 14.66 -5.67
C ILE A 167 1.30 15.66 -4.96
N LYS A 168 0.68 15.25 -3.86
CA LYS A 168 -0.17 16.14 -3.04
C LYS A 168 0.65 17.29 -2.45
N PRO A 169 0.10 18.51 -2.34
CA PRO A 169 0.85 19.67 -1.83
C PRO A 169 1.54 19.43 -0.49
N GLN A 170 0.83 18.82 0.47
CA GLN A 170 1.38 18.50 1.79
C GLN A 170 2.56 17.51 1.74
N ALA A 171 2.52 16.54 0.84
CA ALA A 171 3.61 15.59 0.65
C ALA A 171 4.83 16.30 0.04
N ARG A 172 4.61 17.18 -0.94
CA ARG A 172 5.68 18.00 -1.52
C ARG A 172 6.34 18.92 -0.50
N THR A 173 5.54 19.56 0.37
CA THR A 173 6.05 20.41 1.46
C THR A 173 6.94 19.59 2.39
N LEU A 174 6.47 18.43 2.85
CA LEU A 174 7.25 17.56 3.74
C LEU A 174 8.52 17.02 3.08
N ALA A 175 8.44 16.58 1.83
CA ALA A 175 9.60 16.09 1.09
C ALA A 175 10.68 17.17 0.96
N THR A 176 10.28 18.39 0.56
CA THR A 176 11.20 19.53 0.43
C THR A 176 11.86 19.88 1.76
N ASP A 177 11.09 19.91 2.85
CA ASP A 177 11.60 20.17 4.21
C ASP A 177 12.69 19.16 4.63
N ARG A 178 12.54 17.90 4.20
CA ARG A 178 13.52 16.82 4.43
C ARG A 178 14.65 16.75 3.41
N GLY A 179 14.76 17.71 2.50
CA GLY A 179 15.76 17.70 1.43
C GLY A 179 15.55 16.61 0.37
N ILE A 180 14.34 16.06 0.28
CA ILE A 180 13.95 15.07 -0.73
C ILE A 180 13.43 15.81 -1.96
N ARG A 181 14.05 15.53 -3.11
CA ARG A 181 13.63 16.13 -4.39
C ARG A 181 12.35 15.46 -4.89
N CYS A 182 11.39 16.26 -5.33
CA CYS A 182 10.14 15.75 -5.91
C CYS A 182 10.17 15.78 -7.44
N VAL A 183 9.80 14.67 -8.09
CA VAL A 183 9.69 14.56 -9.56
C VAL A 183 8.28 14.13 -9.94
N THR A 184 7.64 14.89 -10.83
CA THR A 184 6.33 14.49 -11.38
C THR A 184 6.57 13.66 -12.64
N LEU A 185 5.96 12.48 -12.73
CA LEU A 185 6.09 11.56 -13.86
C LEU A 185 4.91 11.67 -14.81
N ASP A 186 5.18 11.80 -16.11
CA ASP A 186 4.16 11.69 -17.15
C ASP A 186 4.10 10.25 -17.66
N TYR A 187 3.10 9.51 -17.20
CA TYR A 187 2.96 8.08 -17.51
C TYR A 187 2.72 7.82 -19.00
N ASP A 188 1.96 8.67 -19.67
CA ASP A 188 1.65 8.50 -21.09
C ASP A 188 2.88 8.79 -21.94
N GLN A 189 3.66 9.81 -21.58
CA GLN A 189 4.95 10.08 -22.20
C GLN A 189 5.92 8.91 -22.01
N MET A 190 6.06 8.41 -20.77
CA MET A 190 6.96 7.29 -20.46
C MET A 190 6.61 6.03 -21.24
N ARG A 191 5.32 5.70 -21.37
CA ARG A 191 4.86 4.57 -22.21
C ARG A 191 5.12 4.79 -23.70
N GLY A 192 5.06 6.03 -24.16
CA GLY A 192 5.35 6.39 -25.55
C GLY A 192 6.82 6.14 -25.92
N MET A 193 7.74 6.33 -24.97
CA MET A 193 9.18 6.13 -25.17
C MET A 193 9.54 4.66 -25.47
N ASP A 194 8.82 3.71 -24.87
CA ASP A 194 8.93 2.27 -25.19
C ASP A 194 8.36 1.90 -26.58
N SER A 195 7.46 2.73 -27.14
CA SER A 195 6.75 2.42 -28.38
C SER A 195 7.52 2.79 -29.66
N ASP A 196 8.57 3.60 -29.53
CA ASP A 196 9.37 4.08 -30.66
C ASP A 196 10.34 3.01 -31.23
N GLU A 197 10.45 1.82 -30.61
CA GLU A 197 11.20 0.68 -31.19
C GLU A 197 10.50 -0.02 -32.37
N TYR A 198 9.24 0.33 -32.73
CA TYR A 198 8.49 -0.36 -33.81
C TYR A 198 8.05 0.51 -34.99
N ARG A 199 8.63 1.68 -35.23
CA ARG A 199 8.40 2.44 -36.48
C ARG A 199 9.56 2.31 -37.46
N LEU A 200 9.73 1.11 -38.01
CA LEU A 200 10.46 0.88 -39.26
C LEU A 200 9.45 0.85 -40.41
N PHE A 201 9.47 1.93 -41.21
CA PHE A 201 8.94 2.13 -42.57
C PHE A 201 7.49 1.72 -42.88
#